data_AF-X1A5Y8-F1
#
_entry.id   AF-X1A5Y8-F1
#
_cell.length_a   1.000
_cell.length_b   1.000
_cell.length_c   1.000
_cell.angle_alpha   90.00
_cell.angle_beta   90.00
_cell.angle_gamma   90.00
#
_symmetry.space_group_name_H-M   'P 1'
#
loop_
_entity.id
_entity.type
_entity.pdbx_description
1 polymer ?
#
loop_
_entity_poly.entity_id
_entity_poly.type
_entity_poly.pdbx_seq_one_letter_code
_entity_poly.pdbx_strand_id
1 'polypeptide(L)'
;MIETIAFINVLSSLIPFVISCFIFYNLYHKIEESEDEKNSFKENISKITRFGTPLSIAILMNEIWKQIRVLLIGSYGSTDLVTGYNISKNYSSISTNAVTSVSSPLTTSLSGLEAKKERKQTNIVFNTTFKFSLFLLLLLTGVLIFLSDFFLFIVFGESYLTFSYLIKIYSIIIIFTVLNNLFIPLLNARNKAKFLPFNTFFSLLITV
;
A
#
# COMPACT_ATOMS: atom_id res chain seq x y z
N MET A 1 13.37 15.13 26.42
CA MET A 1 13.07 13.72 26.03
C MET A 1 12.49 13.64 24.62
N ILE A 2 11.43 14.39 24.29
CA ILE A 2 10.84 14.42 22.94
C ILE A 2 11.85 14.91 21.88
N GLU A 3 12.61 15.96 22.17
CA GLU A 3 13.64 16.51 21.27
C GLU A 3 14.74 15.49 20.94
N THR A 4 15.17 14.71 21.93
CA THR A 4 16.19 13.67 21.75
C THR A 4 15.69 12.55 20.84
N ILE A 5 14.43 12.14 21.00
CA ILE A 5 13.79 11.12 20.13
C ILE A 5 13.65 11.65 18.70
N ALA A 6 13.23 12.91 18.54
CA ALA A 6 13.14 13.56 17.23
C ALA A 6 14.51 13.62 16.54
N PHE A 7 15.55 14.01 17.28
CA PHE A 7 16.93 14.08 16.78
C PHE A 7 17.46 12.72 16.32
N ILE A 8 17.24 11.67 17.11
CA ILE A 8 17.65 10.30 16.76
C ILE A 8 16.94 9.84 15.48
N ASN A 9 15.63 10.09 15.35
CA ASN A 9 14.88 9.73 14.14
C ASN A 9 15.34 10.48 12.88
N VAL A 10 15.70 11.76 13.01
CA VAL A 10 16.26 12.54 11.90
C VAL A 10 17.60 11.95 11.47
N LEU A 11 18.49 11.69 12.44
CA LEU A 11 19.81 11.14 12.15
C LEU A 11 19.73 9.73 11.52
N SER A 12 18.83 8.89 12.03
CA SER A 12 18.62 7.53 11.51
C SER A 12 18.06 7.51 10.09
N SER A 13 17.30 8.54 9.71
CA SER A 13 16.74 8.69 8.35
C SER A 13 17.74 9.29 7.35
N LEU A 14 18.75 10.00 7.86
CA LEU A 14 19.75 10.70 7.06
C LEU A 14 20.73 9.74 6.38
N ILE A 15 21.13 8.67 7.08
CA ILE A 15 22.06 7.67 6.55
C ILE A 15 21.46 6.93 5.33
N PRO A 16 20.23 6.34 5.39
CA PRO A 16 19.59 5.73 4.23
C PRO A 16 19.38 6.70 3.07
N PHE A 17 19.06 7.97 3.36
CA PHE A 17 18.88 8.99 2.35
C PHE A 17 20.18 9.24 1.57
N VAL A 18 21.31 9.45 2.26
CA VAL A 18 22.61 9.66 1.62
C VAL A 18 23.04 8.43 0.81
N ILE A 19 22.85 7.23 1.34
CA ILE A 19 23.12 5.97 0.62
C ILE A 19 22.27 5.89 -0.66
N SER A 20 20.98 6.23 -0.57
CA SER A 20 20.07 6.22 -1.73
C SER A 20 20.50 7.23 -2.79
N CYS A 21 20.91 8.44 -2.39
CA CYS A 21 21.48 9.44 -3.30
C CYS A 21 22.76 8.93 -3.97
N PHE A 22 23.66 8.30 -3.21
CA PHE A 22 24.91 7.74 -3.75
C PHE A 22 24.65 6.60 -4.74
N ILE A 23 23.74 5.68 -4.43
CA ILE A 23 23.32 4.61 -5.35
C ILE A 23 22.71 5.22 -6.61
N PHE A 24 21.82 6.20 -6.48
CA PHE A 24 21.19 6.85 -7.62
C PHE A 24 22.22 7.56 -8.51
N TYR A 25 23.19 8.26 -7.91
CA TYR A 25 24.29 8.89 -8.62
C TYR A 25 25.14 7.88 -9.39
N ASN A 26 25.49 6.75 -8.76
CA ASN A 26 26.28 5.70 -9.41
C ASN A 26 25.51 4.99 -10.52
N LEU A 27 24.22 4.69 -10.30
CA LEU A 27 23.36 4.11 -11.33
C LEU A 27 23.18 5.08 -12.50
N TYR A 28 23.00 6.37 -12.22
CA TYR A 28 22.89 7.41 -13.23
C TYR A 28 24.13 7.46 -14.14
N HIS A 29 25.33 7.40 -13.57
CA HIS A 29 26.56 7.39 -14.36
C HIS A 29 26.83 6.09 -15.13
N LYS A 30 26.13 5.00 -14.79
CA LYS A 30 26.34 3.68 -15.39
C LYS A 30 25.33 3.32 -16.48
N ILE A 31 24.35 4.18 -16.74
CA ILE A 31 23.45 4.03 -17.88
C ILE A 31 24.23 4.47 -19.11
N GLU A 32 24.83 3.52 -19.82
CA GLU A 32 25.42 3.75 -21.14
C GLU A 32 24.34 4.31 -22.08
N GLU A 33 24.67 5.37 -22.83
CA GLU A 33 23.81 5.89 -23.89
C GLU A 33 23.62 4.77 -24.93
N SER A 34 22.51 4.04 -24.84
CA SER A 34 22.09 3.14 -25.91
C SER A 34 21.81 3.98 -27.15
N GLU A 35 22.54 3.72 -28.24
CA GLU A 35 22.51 4.46 -29.52
C GLU A 35 21.12 4.52 -30.19
N ASP A 36 20.09 3.83 -29.68
CA ASP A 36 18.80 3.62 -30.34
C ASP A 36 17.60 4.46 -29.86
N GLU A 37 17.70 5.32 -28.85
CA GLU A 37 16.57 6.17 -28.44
C GLU A 37 16.88 7.68 -28.48
N LYS A 38 16.56 8.31 -29.61
CA LYS A 38 16.37 9.75 -29.80
C LYS A 38 15.24 10.38 -28.95
N ASN A 39 14.83 9.74 -27.85
CA ASN A 39 13.93 10.35 -26.89
C ASN A 39 14.73 11.33 -26.05
N SER A 40 14.51 12.63 -26.25
CA SER A 40 15.13 13.68 -25.43
C SER A 40 14.88 13.37 -23.94
N PHE A 41 15.90 13.53 -23.09
CA PHE A 41 15.77 13.40 -21.63
C PHE A 41 14.53 14.14 -21.07
N LYS A 42 14.23 15.31 -21.64
CA LYS A 42 13.03 16.10 -21.33
C LYS A 42 11.73 15.33 -21.60
N GLU A 43 11.68 14.57 -22.68
CA GLU A 43 10.55 13.73 -23.06
C GLU A 43 10.38 12.55 -22.09
N ASN A 44 11.47 11.91 -21.68
CA ASN A 44 11.43 10.81 -20.70
C ASN A 44 11.00 11.30 -19.32
N ILE A 45 11.53 12.44 -18.85
CA ILE A 45 11.04 13.09 -17.63
C ILE A 45 9.56 13.45 -17.75
N SER A 46 9.12 13.99 -18.88
CA SER A 46 7.71 14.32 -19.11
C SER A 46 6.80 13.08 -19.03
N LYS A 47 7.23 11.95 -19.62
CA LYS A 47 6.50 10.67 -19.54
C LYS A 47 6.43 10.15 -18.11
N ILE A 48 7.56 10.11 -17.40
CA ILE A 48 7.64 9.66 -16.00
C ILE A 48 6.79 10.54 -15.10
N THR A 49 6.89 11.86 -15.22
CA THR A 49 6.10 12.79 -14.40
C THR A 49 4.61 12.70 -14.70
N ARG A 50 4.21 12.56 -15.98
CA ARG A 50 2.80 12.38 -16.36
C ARG A 50 2.18 11.11 -15.79
N PHE A 51 2.95 10.03 -15.67
CA PHE A 51 2.51 8.78 -15.06
C PHE A 51 2.59 8.82 -13.53
N GLY A 52 3.70 9.32 -12.99
CA GLY A 52 4.01 9.33 -11.56
C GLY A 52 3.18 10.34 -10.76
N THR A 53 2.88 11.51 -11.32
CA THR A 53 2.11 12.56 -10.62
C THR A 53 0.74 12.07 -10.12
N PRO A 54 -0.16 11.49 -10.95
CA PRO A 54 -1.44 11.00 -10.46
C PRO A 54 -1.28 9.86 -9.44
N LEU A 55 -0.26 8.99 -9.60
CA LEU A 55 0.02 7.95 -8.62
C LEU A 55 0.43 8.54 -7.27
N SER A 56 1.35 9.52 -7.27
CA SER A 56 1.81 10.21 -6.06
C SER A 56 0.67 10.94 -5.36
N ILE A 57 -0.21 11.61 -6.11
CA ILE A 57 -1.40 12.28 -5.54
C ILE A 57 -2.29 11.25 -4.84
N ALA A 58 -2.59 10.12 -5.48
CA ALA A 58 -3.41 9.06 -4.87
C ALA A 58 -2.79 8.52 -3.57
N ILE A 59 -1.47 8.31 -3.56
CA ILE A 59 -0.74 7.85 -2.36
C ILE A 59 -0.83 8.90 -1.24
N LEU A 60 -0.54 10.17 -1.54
CA LEU A 60 -0.60 11.25 -0.56
C LEU A 60 -2.01 11.42 0.02
N MET A 61 -3.04 11.37 -0.82
CA MET A 61 -4.43 11.43 -0.37
C MET A 61 -4.75 10.30 0.61
N ASN A 62 -4.33 9.07 0.32
CA ASN A 62 -4.55 7.93 1.19
C ASN A 62 -3.82 8.08 2.54
N GLU A 63 -2.58 8.56 2.53
CA GLU A 63 -1.81 8.77 3.77
C GLU A 63 -2.39 9.91 4.63
N ILE A 64 -2.74 11.05 4.02
CA ILE A 64 -3.41 12.14 4.72
C ILE A 64 -4.72 11.64 5.34
N TRP A 65 -5.49 10.87 4.58
CA TRP A 65 -6.76 10.35 5.06
C TRP A 65 -6.62 9.38 6.23
N LYS A 66 -5.59 8.51 6.20
CA LYS A 66 -5.27 7.63 7.32
C LYS A 66 -5.03 8.42 8.62
N GLN A 67 -4.37 9.58 8.54
CA GLN A 67 -4.13 10.45 9.69
C GLN A 67 -5.41 11.15 10.14
N ILE A 68 -6.20 11.69 9.20
CA ILE A 68 -7.50 12.31 9.50
C ILE A 68 -8.40 11.34 10.26
N ARG A 69 -8.49 10.06 9.85
CA ARG A 69 -9.31 9.07 10.58
C ARG A 69 -8.86 8.85 12.02
N VAL A 70 -7.55 8.80 12.29
CA VAL A 70 -7.03 8.66 13.66
C VAL A 70 -7.42 9.89 14.49
N LEU A 71 -7.30 11.09 13.91
CA LEU A 71 -7.68 12.33 14.57
C LEU A 71 -9.19 12.39 14.85
N LEU A 72 -10.04 11.97 13.91
CA LEU A 72 -11.49 11.92 14.08
C LEU A 72 -11.90 10.94 15.19
N ILE A 73 -11.32 9.74 15.21
CA ILE A 73 -11.59 8.77 16.28
C ILE A 73 -11.13 9.32 17.63
N GLY A 74 -10.01 10.05 17.67
CA GLY A 74 -9.52 10.69 18.89
C GLY A 74 -10.33 11.91 19.34
N SER A 75 -10.96 12.64 18.41
CA SER A 75 -11.79 13.80 18.75
C SER A 75 -13.19 13.41 19.22
N TYR A 76 -13.73 12.30 18.71
CA TYR A 76 -15.09 11.84 19.02
C TYR A 76 -15.15 10.63 19.97
N GLY A 77 -14.02 9.94 20.19
CA GLY A 77 -13.92 8.73 21.00
C GLY A 77 -12.97 8.86 22.19
N SER A 78 -12.91 7.81 23.02
CA SER A 78 -11.95 7.73 24.11
C SER A 78 -10.55 7.34 23.62
N THR A 79 -9.52 7.60 24.43
CA THR A 79 -8.14 7.15 24.18
C THR A 79 -8.06 5.63 23.99
N ASP A 80 -8.92 4.87 24.67
CA ASP A 80 -9.04 3.42 24.52
C ASP A 80 -9.53 3.02 23.13
N LEU A 81 -10.51 3.74 22.56
CA LEU A 81 -10.99 3.48 21.20
C LEU A 81 -9.92 3.76 20.15
N VAL A 82 -9.13 4.83 20.31
CA VAL A 82 -7.99 5.12 19.42
C VAL A 82 -6.95 3.99 19.50
N THR A 83 -6.70 3.50 20.72
CA THR A 83 -5.77 2.38 20.96
C THR A 83 -6.27 1.10 20.30
N GLY A 84 -7.53 0.72 20.54
CA GLY A 84 -8.16 -0.45 19.93
C GLY A 84 -8.20 -0.37 18.40
N TYR A 85 -8.47 0.81 17.84
CA TYR A 85 -8.42 1.05 16.39
C TYR A 85 -7.01 0.84 15.83
N ASN A 86 -5.98 1.41 16.45
CA ASN A 86 -4.60 1.26 15.99
C ASN A 86 -4.12 -0.19 16.09
N ILE A 87 -4.44 -0.89 17.17
CA ILE A 87 -4.17 -2.32 17.32
C ILE A 87 -4.84 -3.09 16.18
N SER A 88 -6.13 -2.88 15.97
CA SER A 88 -6.91 -3.61 14.95
C SER A 88 -6.40 -3.36 13.54
N LYS A 89 -6.06 -2.11 13.23
CA LYS A 89 -5.45 -1.73 11.95
C LYS A 89 -4.09 -2.39 11.76
N ASN A 90 -3.23 -2.41 12.79
CA ASN A 90 -1.91 -3.01 12.71
C ASN A 90 -1.98 -4.53 12.48
N TYR A 91 -2.82 -5.24 13.22
CA TYR A 91 -3.02 -6.68 13.01
C TYR A 91 -3.58 -6.98 11.61
N SER A 92 -4.57 -6.20 11.17
CA SER A 92 -5.14 -6.38 9.83
C SER A 92 -4.16 -6.00 8.71
N SER A 93 -3.17 -5.14 9.00
CA SER A 93 -2.13 -4.77 8.02
C SER A 93 -1.24 -5.95 7.64
N ILE A 94 -1.12 -6.97 8.50
CA ILE A 94 -0.38 -8.20 8.19
C ILE A 94 -1.02 -8.88 6.98
N SER A 95 -2.35 -9.02 6.99
CA SER A 95 -3.12 -9.58 5.87
C SER A 95 -2.97 -8.74 4.60
N THR A 96 -2.96 -7.40 4.73
CA THR A 96 -2.73 -6.55 3.55
C THR A 96 -1.33 -6.70 2.99
N ASN A 97 -0.32 -6.73 3.85
CA ASN A 97 1.08 -6.74 3.43
C ASN A 97 1.41 -8.03 2.67
N ALA A 98 0.88 -9.17 3.14
CA ALA A 98 1.04 -10.45 2.46
C ALA A 98 0.51 -10.42 1.02
N VAL A 99 -0.63 -9.74 0.79
CA VAL A 99 -1.22 -9.62 -0.56
C VAL A 99 -0.54 -8.52 -1.38
N THR A 100 -0.18 -7.38 -0.79
CA THR A 100 0.46 -6.29 -1.55
C THR A 100 1.86 -6.65 -2.04
N SER A 101 2.54 -7.61 -1.40
CA SER A 101 3.82 -8.15 -1.89
C SER A 101 3.73 -8.73 -3.31
N VAL A 102 2.56 -9.22 -3.76
CA VAL A 102 2.40 -9.71 -5.13
C VAL A 102 2.08 -8.60 -6.15
N SER A 103 1.68 -7.41 -5.70
CA SER A 103 1.24 -6.32 -6.58
C SER A 103 2.38 -5.73 -7.43
N SER A 104 3.59 -5.63 -6.89
CA SER A 104 4.76 -5.12 -7.63
C SER A 104 5.16 -6.05 -8.79
N PRO A 105 5.47 -7.35 -8.57
CA PRO A 105 5.80 -8.26 -9.66
C PRO A 105 4.62 -8.44 -10.64
N LEU A 106 3.37 -8.36 -10.17
CA LEU A 106 2.20 -8.35 -11.03
C LEU A 106 2.19 -7.13 -11.96
N THR A 107 2.50 -5.93 -11.45
CA THR A 107 2.55 -4.70 -12.26
C THR A 107 3.59 -4.83 -13.37
N THR A 108 4.79 -5.32 -13.05
CA THR A 108 5.87 -5.55 -14.03
C THR A 108 5.45 -6.58 -15.08
N SER A 109 4.90 -7.71 -14.65
CA SER A 109 4.46 -8.78 -15.55
C SER A 109 3.34 -8.34 -16.48
N LEU A 110 2.32 -7.66 -15.95
CA LEU A 110 1.20 -7.15 -16.74
C LEU A 110 1.64 -6.07 -17.71
N SER A 111 2.56 -5.18 -17.32
CA SER A 111 3.11 -4.15 -18.20
C SER A 111 3.85 -4.76 -19.40
N GLY A 112 4.65 -5.81 -19.15
CA GLY A 112 5.35 -6.53 -20.22
C GLY A 112 4.40 -7.23 -21.20
N LEU A 113 3.36 -7.90 -20.69
CA LEU A 113 2.35 -8.57 -21.52
C LEU A 113 1.49 -7.57 -22.32
N GLU A 114 1.15 -6.43 -21.71
CA GLU A 114 0.42 -5.35 -22.38
C GLU A 114 1.27 -4.72 -23.50
N ALA A 115 2.58 -4.52 -23.29
CA ALA A 115 3.49 -4.04 -24.32
C ALA A 115 3.56 -4.99 -25.53
N LYS A 116 3.52 -6.31 -25.29
CA LYS A 116 3.45 -7.35 -26.33
C LYS A 116 2.05 -7.55 -26.93
N LYS A 117 1.04 -6.81 -26.45
CA LYS A 117 -0.39 -6.95 -26.83
C LYS A 117 -0.98 -8.35 -26.57
N GLU A 118 -0.42 -9.10 -25.62
CA GLU A 118 -0.83 -10.47 -25.29
C GLU A 118 -2.02 -10.53 -24.32
N ARG A 119 -3.16 -9.94 -24.74
CA ARG A 119 -4.36 -9.74 -23.89
C ARG A 119 -4.86 -11.01 -23.19
N LYS A 120 -4.81 -12.15 -23.87
CA LYS A 120 -5.23 -13.44 -23.31
C LYS A 120 -4.35 -13.83 -22.12
N GLN A 121 -3.04 -13.66 -22.25
CA GLN A 121 -2.09 -13.95 -21.16
C GLN A 121 -2.25 -12.95 -20.02
N THR A 122 -2.44 -11.66 -20.31
CA THR A 122 -2.74 -10.63 -19.30
C THR A 122 -3.92 -11.06 -18.42
N ASN A 123 -5.02 -11.51 -19.04
CA ASN A 123 -6.22 -11.95 -18.32
C ASN A 123 -5.97 -13.21 -17.49
N ILE A 124 -5.20 -14.17 -18.01
CA ILE A 124 -4.85 -15.40 -17.28
C ILE A 124 -4.01 -15.06 -16.05
N VAL A 125 -2.93 -14.29 -16.22
CA VAL A 125 -2.03 -13.90 -15.12
C VAL A 125 -2.79 -13.09 -14.06
N PHE A 126 -3.60 -12.11 -14.48
CA PHE A 126 -4.42 -11.33 -13.56
C PHE A 126 -5.41 -12.21 -12.79
N ASN A 127 -6.20 -13.05 -13.47
CA ASN A 127 -7.21 -13.89 -12.82
C ASN A 127 -6.59 -14.92 -11.87
N THR A 128 -5.47 -15.53 -12.25
CA THR A 128 -4.74 -16.46 -11.37
C THR A 128 -4.23 -15.75 -10.13
N THR A 129 -3.61 -14.58 -10.30
CA THR A 129 -3.09 -13.79 -9.18
C THR A 129 -4.23 -13.30 -8.28
N PHE A 130 -5.34 -12.88 -8.86
CA PHE A 130 -6.54 -12.46 -8.13
C PHE A 130 -7.10 -13.60 -7.27
N LYS A 131 -7.29 -14.79 -7.85
CA LYS A 131 -7.80 -15.96 -7.11
C LYS A 131 -6.87 -16.38 -5.99
N PHE A 132 -5.56 -16.44 -6.26
CA PHE A 132 -4.56 -16.79 -5.27
C PHE A 132 -4.51 -15.76 -4.13
N SER A 133 -4.52 -14.47 -4.47
CA SER A 133 -4.52 -13.37 -3.50
C SER A 133 -5.77 -13.38 -2.64
N LEU A 134 -6.94 -13.62 -3.24
CA LEU A 134 -8.20 -13.74 -2.51
C LEU A 134 -8.20 -14.94 -1.56
N PHE A 135 -7.70 -16.10 -2.02
CA PHE A 135 -7.56 -17.28 -1.18
C PHE A 135 -6.63 -17.02 0.02
N LEU A 136 -5.45 -16.44 -0.22
CA LEU A 136 -4.49 -16.09 0.82
C LEU A 136 -5.08 -15.08 1.82
N LEU A 137 -5.76 -14.05 1.29
CA LEU A 137 -6.42 -13.02 2.08
C LEU A 137 -7.46 -13.64 3.02
N LEU A 138 -8.36 -14.46 2.48
CA LEU A 138 -9.41 -15.12 3.26
C LEU A 138 -8.82 -16.03 4.33
N LEU A 139 -7.75 -16.76 4.01
CA LEU A 139 -7.04 -17.59 4.97
C LEU A 139 -6.48 -16.75 6.12
N LEU A 140 -5.74 -15.68 5.81
CA LEU A 140 -5.11 -14.81 6.80
C LEU A 140 -6.15 -14.08 7.66
N THR A 141 -7.20 -13.52 7.04
CA THR A 141 -8.28 -12.86 7.78
C THR A 141 -9.08 -13.86 8.61
N GLY A 142 -9.28 -15.09 8.12
CA GLY A 142 -9.94 -16.14 8.87
C GLY A 142 -9.15 -16.49 10.13
N VAL A 143 -7.84 -16.73 9.99
CA VAL A 143 -6.93 -16.96 11.14
C VAL A 143 -7.00 -15.79 12.12
N LEU A 144 -6.96 -14.55 11.62
CA LEU A 144 -7.03 -13.35 12.47
C LEU A 144 -8.35 -13.27 13.25
N ILE A 145 -9.48 -13.59 12.61
CA ILE A 145 -10.82 -13.56 13.23
C ILE A 145 -10.95 -14.63 14.32
N PHE A 146 -10.45 -15.84 14.08
CA PHE A 146 -10.56 -16.94 15.04
C PHE A 146 -9.57 -16.82 16.20
N LEU A 147 -8.39 -16.26 15.96
CA LEU A 147 -7.33 -16.16 16.96
C LEU A 147 -7.16 -14.78 17.59
N SER A 148 -8.00 -13.79 17.25
CA SER A 148 -7.84 -12.41 17.78
C SER A 148 -7.89 -12.34 19.30
N ASP A 149 -8.80 -13.08 19.94
CA ASP A 149 -8.92 -13.14 21.41
C ASP A 149 -7.63 -13.68 22.04
N PHE A 150 -7.11 -14.77 21.48
CA PHE A 150 -5.87 -15.41 21.91
C PHE A 150 -4.65 -14.50 21.75
N PHE A 151 -4.50 -13.85 20.59
CA PHE A 151 -3.39 -12.94 20.34
C PHE A 151 -3.44 -11.71 21.24
N LEU A 152 -4.62 -11.13 21.46
CA LEU A 152 -4.77 -9.99 22.35
C LEU A 152 -4.44 -10.35 23.79
N PHE A 153 -4.94 -11.50 24.27
CA PHE A 153 -4.65 -11.97 25.63
C PHE A 153 -3.15 -12.17 25.85
N ILE A 154 -2.45 -12.83 24.93
CA ILE A 154 -1.01 -13.11 25.07
C ILE A 154 -0.17 -11.83 25.00
N VAL A 155 -0.48 -10.91 24.08
CA VAL A 155 0.38 -9.75 23.82
C VAL A 155 0.08 -8.58 24.76
N PHE A 156 -1.19 -8.37 25.11
CA PHE A 156 -1.63 -7.19 25.87
C PHE A 156 -2.36 -7.51 27.17
N GLY A 157 -2.76 -8.77 27.40
CA GLY A 157 -3.50 -9.18 28.60
C GLY A 157 -5.01 -9.03 28.48
N GLU A 158 -5.71 -9.38 29.56
CA GLU A 158 -7.18 -9.48 29.63
C GLU A 158 -7.89 -8.15 29.36
N SER A 159 -7.32 -7.03 29.79
CA SER A 159 -7.93 -5.69 29.63
C SER A 159 -8.14 -5.27 28.17
N TYR A 160 -7.43 -5.90 27.22
CA TYR A 160 -7.48 -5.58 25.79
C TYR A 160 -8.42 -6.50 25.00
N LEU A 161 -9.01 -7.53 25.63
CA LEU A 161 -9.92 -8.47 24.95
C LEU A 161 -11.14 -7.78 24.34
N THR A 162 -11.57 -6.65 24.91
CA THR A 162 -12.66 -5.82 24.38
C THR A 162 -12.40 -5.35 22.95
N PHE A 163 -11.13 -5.19 22.55
CA PHE A 163 -10.77 -4.78 21.18
C PHE A 163 -10.78 -5.92 20.17
N SER A 164 -10.96 -7.17 20.59
CA SER A 164 -11.06 -8.31 19.68
C SER A 164 -12.19 -8.14 18.67
N TYR A 165 -13.31 -7.55 19.10
CA TYR A 165 -14.42 -7.21 18.21
C TYR A 165 -14.00 -6.24 17.09
N LEU A 166 -13.17 -5.24 17.42
CA LEU A 166 -12.63 -4.31 16.43
C LEU A 166 -11.71 -5.02 15.45
N ILE A 167 -10.86 -5.96 15.91
CA ILE A 167 -10.01 -6.78 15.03
C ILE A 167 -10.88 -7.57 14.05
N LYS A 168 -11.93 -8.24 14.54
CA LYS A 168 -12.83 -9.07 13.73
C LYS A 168 -13.53 -8.23 12.65
N ILE A 169 -14.07 -7.06 13.01
CA ILE A 169 -14.67 -6.13 12.03
C ILE A 169 -13.64 -5.67 11.00
N TYR A 170 -12.48 -5.21 11.45
CA TYR A 170 -11.47 -4.65 10.56
C TYR A 170 -10.93 -5.71 9.59
N SER A 171 -10.84 -6.96 10.04
CA SER A 171 -10.49 -8.11 9.21
C SER A 171 -11.49 -8.37 8.09
N ILE A 172 -12.77 -8.05 8.28
CA ILE A 172 -13.78 -8.16 7.22
C ILE A 172 -13.64 -6.99 6.24
N ILE A 173 -13.49 -5.76 6.75
CA ILE A 173 -13.32 -4.54 5.94
C ILE A 173 -12.09 -4.65 5.03
N ILE A 174 -11.02 -5.25 5.54
CA ILE A 174 -9.76 -5.35 4.80
C ILE A 174 -9.88 -6.22 3.55
N ILE A 175 -10.81 -7.18 3.53
CA ILE A 175 -11.06 -8.03 2.37
C ILE A 175 -11.42 -7.16 1.16
N PHE A 176 -12.36 -6.24 1.35
CA PHE A 176 -12.82 -5.32 0.30
C PHE A 176 -11.72 -4.33 -0.11
N THR A 177 -10.97 -3.84 0.87
CA THR A 177 -9.89 -2.86 0.64
C THR A 177 -8.77 -3.47 -0.21
N VAL A 178 -8.35 -4.70 0.11
CA VAL A 178 -7.28 -5.40 -0.61
C VAL A 178 -7.72 -5.78 -2.03
N LEU A 179 -8.98 -6.19 -2.20
CA LEU A 179 -9.54 -6.47 -3.53
C LEU A 179 -9.45 -5.24 -4.45
N ASN A 180 -9.77 -4.04 -3.94
CA ASN A 180 -9.59 -2.80 -4.68
C ASN A 180 -8.12 -2.57 -5.10
N ASN A 181 -7.17 -2.88 -4.22
CA ASN A 181 -5.74 -2.71 -4.49
C ASN A 181 -5.20 -3.64 -5.58
N LEU A 182 -5.79 -4.83 -5.77
CA LEU A 182 -5.38 -5.76 -6.84
C LEU A 182 -5.72 -5.25 -8.23
N PHE A 183 -6.67 -4.32 -8.38
CA PHE A 183 -6.98 -3.69 -9.67
C PHE A 183 -5.96 -2.61 -10.07
N ILE A 184 -5.23 -2.04 -9.11
CA ILE A 184 -4.25 -0.97 -9.36
C ILE A 184 -3.15 -1.41 -10.33
N PRO A 185 -2.48 -2.57 -10.16
CA PRO A 185 -1.51 -3.10 -11.13
C PRO A 185 -2.05 -3.17 -12.57
N LEU A 186 -3.31 -3.58 -12.74
CA LEU A 186 -3.93 -3.70 -14.07
C LEU A 186 -4.19 -2.31 -14.69
N LEU A 187 -4.63 -1.34 -13.89
CA LEU A 187 -4.79 0.05 -14.34
C LEU A 187 -3.44 0.67 -14.73
N ASN A 188 -2.41 0.42 -13.94
CA ASN A 188 -1.04 0.89 -14.21
C ASN A 188 -0.49 0.31 -15.50
N ALA A 189 -0.58 -1.02 -15.67
CA ALA A 189 -0.12 -1.70 -16.89
C ALA A 189 -0.81 -1.20 -18.17
N ARG A 190 -2.06 -0.71 -18.05
CA ARG A 190 -2.83 -0.16 -19.18
C ARG A 190 -2.68 1.36 -19.36
N ASN A 191 -1.72 1.99 -18.68
CA ASN A 191 -1.51 3.45 -18.68
C ASN A 191 -2.78 4.25 -18.29
N LYS A 192 -3.57 3.70 -17.37
CA LYS A 192 -4.80 4.30 -16.83
C LYS A 192 -4.59 4.87 -15.42
N ALA A 193 -3.35 5.16 -15.02
CA ALA A 193 -2.99 5.71 -13.71
C ALA A 193 -3.73 7.02 -13.36
N LYS A 194 -4.15 7.79 -14.38
CA LYS A 194 -4.97 9.01 -14.21
C LYS A 194 -6.30 8.80 -13.46
N PHE A 195 -6.81 7.57 -13.43
CA PHE A 195 -8.05 7.24 -12.72
C PHE A 195 -7.83 6.93 -11.23
N LEU A 196 -6.57 6.74 -10.80
CA LEU A 196 -6.26 6.38 -9.41
C LEU A 196 -6.64 7.45 -8.39
N PRO A 197 -6.35 8.75 -8.60
CA PRO A 197 -6.79 9.80 -7.67
C PRO A 197 -8.31 9.82 -7.51
N PHE A 198 -9.05 9.64 -8.61
CA PHE A 198 -10.50 9.63 -8.60
C PHE A 198 -11.05 8.44 -7.82
N ASN A 199 -10.55 7.23 -8.10
CA ASN A 199 -10.93 6.03 -7.34
C ASN A 199 -10.62 6.18 -5.85
N THR A 200 -9.45 6.75 -5.53
CA THR A 200 -9.04 7.02 -4.14
C THR A 200 -10.00 7.99 -3.50
N PHE A 201 -10.28 9.14 -4.11
CA PHE A 201 -11.22 10.14 -3.59
C PHE A 201 -12.60 9.55 -3.26
N PHE A 202 -13.18 8.76 -4.17
CA PHE A 202 -14.46 8.09 -3.92
C PHE A 202 -14.38 7.08 -2.78
N SER A 203 -13.31 6.27 -2.75
CA SER A 203 -13.09 5.35 -1.64
C SER A 203 -12.96 6.08 -0.31
N LEU A 204 -12.34 7.25 -0.27
CA LEU A 204 -12.21 8.05 0.94
C LEU A 204 -13.58 8.57 1.42
N LEU A 205 -14.41 9.09 0.53
CA LEU A 205 -15.76 9.61 0.86
C LEU A 205 -16.68 8.53 1.44
N ILE A 206 -16.61 7.30 0.94
CA ILE A 206 -17.48 6.19 1.37
C ILE A 206 -17.03 5.62 2.72
N THR A 207 -15.77 5.82 3.08
CA THR A 207 -15.15 5.24 4.29
C THR A 207 -14.90 6.30 5.37
N VAL A 208 -15.70 7.39 5.35
CA VAL A 208 -15.98 8.27 6.49
C VAL A 208 -17.02 7.59 7.37
#